data_AF-A0A831LK00-F1
#
_entry.id   AF-A0A831LK00-F1
#
_cell.length_a   1.000
_cell.length_b   1.000
_cell.length_c   1.000
_cell.angle_alpha   90.00
_cell.angle_beta   90.00
_cell.angle_gamma   90.00
#
_symmetry.space_group_name_H-M   'P 1'
#
loop_
_entity.id
_entity.type
_entity.pdbx_description
1 polymer ?
#
loop_
_entity_poly.entity_id
_entity_poly.type
_entity_poly.pdbx_seq_one_letter_code
_entity_poly.pdbx_strand_id
1 'polypeptide(L)'
;MKWTAALLILPAAFAQQLTLLPRQVTLTTPESRQQLIAQAAVSGHVEDWTRTAQWSSSNPNVAAVDQTGLVKPIANGEATITARANSQTASVLVTVKASETPFAWSFKNHVIPVLTKTGCNQGACHGALAGKNGFKLTLRGYDPDVDFDTLTRQSVGRRVSLADPTSSLILKKATFALPHGGGKRFAANSLEYRVLSEWIANGAPSPKPSDPDVASLEVYPSAAILAPEANQQLVVRARYTDGRIEDVTRWVKFTSNNEGVATVDDNGLVKMTGRGEAAITLWYSSRVLYSRVTVPFDNVTSSEAYSHFQPVNFIDELALKKWKSLHLAPSKQATDAAFIRRLYLDAAGILPSVEETEEFLADKSPNKRARLVERLLQREEFNDYWAYKWSDLLLVSSRKLRSNNMWAFYNWIRDSVKANKPWDQFARDIFTATGSSRENGALNYFVQHKDVIDLSENVTQAFLGQRLTCARCHNHPLEKWTQKQYYQFANLFARVGLKNGERAGEFIIYPKQAGDVNHPRLLKPLPPTPLDGTPASLDDLADRRIAFAQWLTSPKNEYFARNIVNRVW
;
A
#
# COMPACT_ATOMS: atom_id res chain seq x y z
N MET A 1 32.21 -2.47 -3.42
CA MET A 1 31.95 -1.82 -4.72
C MET A 1 30.90 -0.73 -4.48
N LYS A 2 31.32 0.53 -4.63
CA LYS A 2 30.58 1.81 -4.56
C LYS A 2 29.85 2.17 -3.26
N TRP A 3 30.58 2.90 -2.41
CA TRP A 3 30.06 3.86 -1.46
C TRP A 3 29.52 5.08 -2.23
N THR A 4 28.25 5.44 -2.05
CA THR A 4 27.72 6.73 -2.50
C THR A 4 27.83 7.74 -1.37
N ALA A 5 28.77 8.67 -1.51
CA ALA A 5 28.92 9.84 -0.67
C ALA A 5 27.62 10.67 -0.69
N ALA A 6 27.09 10.96 0.48
CA ALA A 6 26.07 11.98 0.65
C ALA A 6 26.74 13.35 0.49
N LEU A 7 26.52 13.99 -0.65
CA LEU A 7 26.91 15.38 -0.87
C LEU A 7 26.00 16.26 0.01
N LEU A 8 26.61 16.94 0.99
CA LEU A 8 26.02 18.10 1.66
C LEU A 8 25.81 19.20 0.63
N ILE A 9 24.57 19.41 0.20
CA ILE A 9 24.17 20.55 -0.63
C ILE A 9 23.82 21.71 0.32
N LEU A 10 24.70 22.71 0.38
CA LEU A 10 24.37 24.04 0.89
C LEU A 10 23.20 24.63 0.09
N PRO A 11 22.31 25.45 0.67
CA PRO A 11 21.18 26.01 -0.06
C PRO A 11 21.72 26.98 -1.10
N ALA A 12 21.81 26.53 -2.35
CA ALA A 12 21.84 27.44 -3.48
C ALA A 12 20.60 28.33 -3.36
N ALA A 13 20.77 29.65 -3.45
CA ALA A 13 19.66 30.59 -3.57
C ALA A 13 18.69 30.02 -4.62
N PHE A 14 17.48 29.65 -4.19
CA PHE A 14 16.48 29.08 -5.08
C PHE A 14 16.11 30.17 -6.08
N ALA A 15 16.73 30.14 -7.26
CA ALA A 15 16.10 30.72 -8.42
C ALA A 15 14.76 29.99 -8.57
N GLN A 16 13.68 30.77 -8.58
CA GLN A 16 12.36 30.34 -8.99
C GLN A 16 12.55 29.74 -10.40
N GLN A 17 12.61 28.40 -10.50
CA GLN A 17 12.86 27.72 -11.76
C GLN A 17 11.66 26.82 -12.06
N LEU A 18 10.96 27.17 -13.13
CA LEU A 18 9.90 26.38 -13.73
C LEU A 18 10.50 25.03 -14.14
N THR A 19 9.78 23.96 -13.81
CA THR A 19 10.15 22.60 -14.17
C THR A 19 8.95 21.88 -14.74
N LEU A 20 9.20 20.96 -15.68
CA LEU A 20 8.19 20.07 -16.23
C LEU A 20 8.32 18.68 -15.62
N LEU A 21 7.20 18.13 -15.17
CA LEU A 21 7.07 16.74 -14.77
C LEU A 21 6.08 16.01 -15.70
N PRO A 22 6.35 14.75 -16.07
CA PRO A 22 7.63 14.05 -15.91
C PRO A 22 8.74 14.69 -16.77
N ARG A 23 10.01 14.45 -16.40
CA ARG A 23 11.19 15.03 -17.09
C ARG A 23 11.52 14.39 -18.45
N GLN A 24 10.86 13.29 -18.80
CA GLN A 24 11.00 12.62 -20.08
C GLN A 24 9.69 11.91 -20.41
N VAL A 25 9.31 11.95 -21.69
CA VAL A 25 8.08 11.37 -22.21
C VAL A 25 8.39 10.54 -23.44
N THR A 26 7.90 9.30 -23.43
CA THR A 26 7.87 8.44 -24.61
C THR A 26 6.44 8.01 -24.85
N LEU A 27 5.90 8.32 -26.02
CA LEU A 27 4.57 7.90 -26.46
C LEU A 27 4.74 6.75 -27.46
N THR A 28 4.11 5.61 -27.24
CA THR A 28 4.40 4.37 -28.00
C THR A 28 3.22 3.82 -28.78
N THR A 29 2.08 4.53 -28.80
CA THR A 29 0.88 4.15 -29.53
C THR A 29 0.13 5.40 -30.00
N PRO A 30 -0.72 5.33 -31.03
CA PRO A 30 -1.60 6.44 -31.43
C PRO A 30 -2.52 6.94 -30.30
N GLU A 31 -2.85 6.06 -29.35
CA GLU A 31 -3.72 6.36 -28.20
C GLU A 31 -2.96 6.77 -26.92
N SER A 32 -1.63 6.79 -26.97
CA SER A 32 -0.81 7.26 -25.85
C SER A 32 -1.13 8.72 -25.54
N ARG A 33 -1.16 9.08 -24.26
CA ARG A 33 -1.33 10.46 -23.79
C ARG A 33 -0.35 10.71 -22.67
N GLN A 34 0.04 11.96 -22.47
CA GLN A 34 0.82 12.36 -21.30
C GLN A 34 0.39 13.75 -20.84
N GLN A 35 -0.14 13.85 -19.64
CA GLN A 35 -0.31 15.13 -18.97
C GLN A 35 1.06 15.60 -18.46
N LEU A 36 1.44 16.83 -18.79
CA LEU A 36 2.59 17.49 -18.19
C LEU A 36 2.13 18.36 -17.02
N ILE A 37 2.96 18.45 -15.98
CA ILE A 37 2.80 19.40 -14.88
C ILE A 37 3.89 20.46 -15.04
N ALA A 38 3.49 21.72 -15.14
CA ALA A 38 4.41 22.85 -15.04
C ALA A 38 4.38 23.35 -13.59
N GLN A 39 5.48 23.19 -12.86
CA GLN A 39 5.54 23.61 -11.46
C GLN A 39 6.80 24.44 -11.18
N ALA A 40 6.70 25.37 -10.23
CA ALA A 40 7.82 26.20 -9.78
C ALA A 40 7.89 26.22 -8.25
N ALA A 41 9.12 26.29 -7.71
CA ALA A 41 9.33 26.55 -6.30
C ALA A 41 9.27 28.07 -6.07
N VAL A 42 8.32 28.53 -5.24
CA VAL A 42 8.07 29.94 -4.91
C VAL A 42 8.09 30.08 -3.39
N SER A 43 8.95 30.93 -2.84
CA SER A 43 8.92 31.30 -1.42
C SER A 43 8.73 30.12 -0.44
N GLY A 44 9.46 29.02 -0.65
CA GLY A 44 9.43 27.84 0.23
C GLY A 44 8.31 26.83 0.00
N HIS A 45 7.43 27.05 -1.00
CA HIS A 45 6.41 26.10 -1.43
C HIS A 45 6.49 25.85 -2.93
N VAL A 46 5.69 24.91 -3.42
CA VAL A 46 5.52 24.58 -4.84
C VAL A 46 4.20 25.17 -5.31
N GLU A 47 4.22 25.79 -6.48
CA GLU A 47 3.04 26.23 -7.20
C GLU A 47 2.87 25.43 -8.49
N ASP A 48 1.64 25.00 -8.78
CA ASP A 48 1.25 24.38 -10.04
C ASP A 48 0.78 25.47 -11.03
N TRP A 49 1.55 25.66 -12.09
CA TRP A 49 1.29 26.60 -13.18
C TRP A 49 0.79 25.92 -14.46
N THR A 50 0.42 24.64 -14.39
CA THR A 50 0.05 23.83 -15.58
C THR A 50 -1.04 24.49 -16.41
N ARG A 51 -2.07 25.04 -15.75
CA ARG A 51 -3.22 25.67 -16.41
C ARG A 51 -3.02 27.14 -16.77
N THR A 52 -1.98 27.78 -16.26
CA THR A 52 -1.65 29.19 -16.54
C THR A 52 -0.46 29.32 -17.50
N ALA A 53 0.30 28.24 -17.71
CA ALA A 53 1.40 28.20 -18.63
C ALA A 53 0.93 28.25 -20.09
N GLN A 54 1.71 28.94 -20.91
CA GLN A 54 1.59 28.89 -22.37
C GLN A 54 2.40 27.70 -22.88
N TRP A 55 1.72 26.81 -23.61
CA TRP A 55 2.31 25.58 -24.12
C TRP A 55 2.62 25.68 -25.61
N SER A 56 3.78 25.17 -26.02
CA SER A 56 4.17 25.06 -27.43
C SER A 56 4.93 23.78 -27.72
N SER A 57 4.78 23.25 -28.93
CA SER A 57 5.59 22.15 -29.46
C SER A 57 6.56 22.67 -30.51
N SER A 58 7.82 22.24 -30.47
CA SER A 58 8.79 22.53 -31.53
C SER A 58 8.43 21.86 -32.86
N ASN A 59 7.61 20.80 -32.81
CA ASN A 59 7.10 20.12 -33.99
C ASN A 59 5.69 19.54 -33.71
N PRO A 60 4.62 20.35 -33.91
CA PRO A 60 3.24 19.91 -33.68
C PRO A 60 2.80 18.73 -34.55
N ASN A 61 3.49 18.48 -35.67
CA ASN A 61 3.21 17.33 -36.55
C ASN A 61 3.79 16.01 -36.02
N VAL A 62 4.64 16.06 -34.98
CA VAL A 62 5.15 14.87 -34.27
C VAL A 62 4.40 14.69 -32.95
N ALA A 63 4.38 15.73 -32.12
CA ALA A 63 3.64 15.73 -30.86
C ALA A 63 2.92 17.07 -30.66
N ALA A 64 1.60 17.01 -30.48
CA ALA A 64 0.78 18.17 -30.18
C ALA A 64 0.59 18.30 -28.67
N VAL A 65 0.59 19.53 -28.16
CA VAL A 65 0.27 19.86 -26.76
C VAL A 65 -0.91 20.82 -26.75
N ASP A 66 -1.90 20.58 -25.88
CA ASP A 66 -3.02 21.50 -25.70
C ASP A 66 -2.77 22.53 -24.58
N GLN A 67 -3.73 23.45 -24.40
CA GLN A 67 -3.65 24.53 -23.40
C GLN A 67 -3.59 24.03 -21.96
N THR A 68 -3.95 22.76 -21.72
CA THR A 68 -3.90 22.15 -20.39
C THR A 68 -2.59 21.40 -20.15
N GLY A 69 -1.68 21.36 -21.12
CA GLY A 69 -0.42 20.62 -21.03
C GLY A 69 -0.55 19.13 -21.37
N LEU A 70 -1.66 18.70 -21.97
CA LEU A 70 -1.84 17.32 -22.41
C LEU A 70 -1.18 17.10 -23.78
N VAL A 71 -0.23 16.18 -23.83
CA VAL A 71 0.51 15.82 -25.05
C VAL A 71 -0.11 14.61 -25.74
N LYS A 72 -0.24 14.69 -27.06
CA LYS A 72 -0.74 13.62 -27.95
C LYS A 72 0.25 13.33 -29.09
N PRO A 73 0.43 12.06 -29.47
CA PRO A 73 1.27 11.68 -30.60
C PRO A 73 0.54 11.96 -31.92
N ILE A 74 1.28 12.38 -32.94
CA ILE A 74 0.78 12.61 -34.30
C ILE A 74 1.58 11.75 -35.29
N ALA A 75 2.91 11.85 -35.28
CA ALA A 75 3.81 11.06 -36.13
C ALA A 75 5.07 10.64 -35.37
N ASN A 76 5.77 9.62 -35.86
CA ASN A 76 7.02 9.16 -35.26
C ASN A 76 8.09 10.26 -35.31
N GLY A 77 8.88 10.40 -34.25
CA GLY A 77 9.96 11.37 -34.19
C GLY A 77 10.13 11.98 -32.80
N GLU A 78 10.78 13.14 -32.75
CA GLU A 78 11.00 13.88 -31.52
C GLU A 78 10.44 15.30 -31.63
N ALA A 79 9.84 15.78 -30.53
CA ALA A 79 9.40 17.15 -30.38
C ALA A 79 9.73 17.64 -28.97
N THR A 80 10.18 18.88 -28.85
CA THR A 80 10.38 19.53 -27.56
C THR A 80 9.11 20.28 -27.20
N ILE A 81 8.47 19.88 -26.10
CA ILE A 81 7.33 20.59 -25.52
C ILE A 81 7.86 21.62 -24.52
N THR A 82 7.37 22.85 -24.62
CA THR A 82 7.82 23.98 -23.81
C THR A 82 6.64 24.62 -23.11
N ALA A 83 6.79 24.88 -21.81
CA ALA A 83 5.90 25.71 -21.01
C ALA A 83 6.56 27.05 -20.71
N ARG A 84 5.81 28.14 -20.87
CA ARG A 84 6.20 29.49 -20.46
C ARG A 84 5.21 30.05 -19.44
N ALA A 85 5.70 30.47 -18.30
CA ALA A 85 4.90 31.08 -17.23
C ALA A 85 5.77 32.02 -16.39
N ASN A 86 5.25 33.18 -16.00
CA ASN A 86 5.95 34.16 -15.15
C ASN A 86 7.39 34.47 -15.61
N SER A 87 7.57 34.73 -16.92
CA SER A 87 8.86 34.98 -17.57
C SER A 87 9.88 33.83 -17.49
N GLN A 88 9.48 32.67 -16.98
CA GLN A 88 10.29 31.47 -16.94
C GLN A 88 9.85 30.49 -18.03
N THR A 89 10.80 29.64 -18.43
CA THR A 89 10.57 28.63 -19.46
C THR A 89 11.13 27.30 -18.99
N ALA A 90 10.40 26.22 -19.27
CA ALA A 90 10.87 24.86 -19.08
C ALA A 90 10.47 24.01 -20.27
N SER A 91 11.31 23.05 -20.63
CA SER A 91 11.09 22.19 -21.80
C SER A 91 11.34 20.73 -21.47
N VAL A 92 10.64 19.85 -22.18
CA VAL A 92 10.79 18.39 -22.09
C VAL A 92 10.84 17.80 -23.49
N LEU A 93 11.77 16.85 -23.69
CA LEU A 93 11.84 16.06 -24.90
C LEU A 93 10.72 15.00 -24.88
N VAL A 94 9.91 15.00 -25.93
CA VAL A 94 8.88 13.99 -26.19
C VAL A 94 9.33 13.17 -27.40
N THR A 95 9.50 11.86 -27.20
CA THR A 95 9.76 10.91 -28.27
C THR A 95 8.48 10.16 -28.60
N VAL A 96 8.05 10.20 -29.86
CA VAL A 96 6.90 9.45 -30.38
C VAL A 96 7.41 8.26 -31.19
N LYS A 97 6.94 7.07 -30.83
CA LYS A 97 7.25 5.79 -31.48
C LYS A 97 5.96 5.07 -31.81
N ALA A 98 5.98 4.29 -32.88
CA ALA A 98 4.87 3.43 -33.31
C ALA A 98 3.50 4.14 -33.38
N SER A 99 3.48 5.44 -33.70
CA SER A 99 2.22 6.19 -33.87
C SER A 99 1.45 5.81 -35.13
N GLU A 100 2.10 5.10 -36.05
CA GLU A 100 1.53 4.61 -37.31
C GLU A 100 1.08 3.14 -37.21
N THR A 101 1.42 2.46 -36.12
CA THR A 101 1.04 1.05 -35.93
C THR A 101 -0.45 0.96 -35.58
N PRO A 102 -1.22 0.07 -36.22
CA PRO A 102 -2.61 -0.16 -35.85
C PRO A 102 -2.74 -0.46 -34.36
N PHE A 103 -3.66 0.25 -33.70
CA PHE A 103 -3.88 0.11 -32.27
C PHE A 103 -5.15 -0.71 -32.01
N ALA A 104 -5.07 -1.60 -31.02
CA ALA A 104 -6.20 -2.39 -30.57
C ALA A 104 -6.31 -2.32 -29.04
N TRP A 105 -7.52 -2.05 -28.55
CA TRP A 105 -7.81 -2.04 -27.12
C TRP A 105 -7.66 -3.45 -26.53
N SER A 106 -6.71 -3.62 -25.63
CA SER A 106 -6.62 -4.81 -24.75
C SER A 106 -7.76 -4.83 -23.71
N PHE A 107 -8.37 -6.00 -23.52
CA PHE A 107 -9.35 -6.21 -22.44
C PHE A 107 -8.74 -5.93 -21.05
N LYS A 108 -7.58 -6.52 -20.80
CA LYS A 108 -6.84 -6.42 -19.52
C LYS A 108 -6.38 -4.98 -19.24
N ASN A 109 -5.76 -4.33 -20.22
CA ASN A 109 -5.09 -3.04 -20.01
C ASN A 109 -5.96 -1.81 -20.29
N HIS A 110 -7.16 -1.96 -20.87
CA HIS A 110 -8.04 -0.82 -21.16
C HIS A 110 -9.49 -1.04 -20.74
N VAL A 111 -10.12 -2.16 -21.13
CA VAL A 111 -11.54 -2.41 -20.80
C VAL A 111 -11.74 -2.55 -19.29
N ILE A 112 -10.90 -3.36 -18.62
CA ILE A 112 -10.97 -3.53 -17.17
C ILE A 112 -10.75 -2.22 -16.41
N PRO A 113 -9.72 -1.40 -16.71
CA PRO A 113 -9.58 -0.07 -16.13
C PRO A 113 -10.80 0.83 -16.32
N VAL A 114 -11.40 0.87 -17.52
CA VAL A 114 -12.63 1.64 -17.77
C VAL A 114 -13.78 1.16 -16.87
N LEU A 115 -14.05 -0.15 -16.84
CA LEU A 115 -15.09 -0.73 -15.99
C LEU A 115 -14.84 -0.43 -14.51
N THR A 116 -13.57 -0.37 -14.11
CA THR A 116 -13.21 -0.13 -12.73
C THR A 116 -13.37 1.33 -12.33
N LYS A 117 -12.80 2.25 -13.11
CA LYS A 117 -12.90 3.70 -12.91
C LYS A 117 -14.36 4.14 -12.84
N THR A 118 -15.18 3.69 -13.79
CA THR A 118 -16.62 4.03 -13.90
C THR A 118 -17.52 3.32 -12.87
N GLY A 119 -16.95 2.39 -12.10
CA GLY A 119 -17.61 1.77 -10.96
C GLY A 119 -18.41 0.50 -11.24
N CYS A 120 -18.36 -0.03 -12.47
CA CYS A 120 -19.14 -1.21 -12.88
C CYS A 120 -18.82 -2.46 -12.06
N ASN A 121 -17.54 -2.71 -11.77
CA ASN A 121 -17.05 -3.88 -11.03
C ASN A 121 -16.75 -3.58 -9.55
N GLN A 122 -17.42 -2.60 -8.95
CA GLN A 122 -17.27 -2.28 -7.52
C GLN A 122 -18.20 -3.13 -6.66
N GLY A 123 -17.93 -3.21 -5.35
CA GLY A 123 -18.68 -4.04 -4.40
C GLY A 123 -20.17 -3.66 -4.27
N ALA A 124 -20.53 -2.41 -4.58
CA ALA A 124 -21.93 -1.97 -4.64
C ALA A 124 -22.67 -2.42 -5.93
N CYS A 125 -21.92 -2.80 -6.97
CA CYS A 125 -22.40 -3.10 -8.32
C CYS A 125 -22.08 -4.56 -8.70
N HIS A 126 -21.60 -4.81 -9.93
CA HIS A 126 -21.33 -6.15 -10.44
C HIS A 126 -20.11 -6.82 -9.79
N GLY A 127 -19.29 -6.08 -9.05
CA GLY A 127 -18.19 -6.62 -8.24
C GLY A 127 -18.61 -7.15 -6.87
N ALA A 128 -19.91 -7.07 -6.52
CA ALA A 128 -20.44 -7.67 -5.30
C ALA A 128 -20.20 -9.19 -5.27
N LEU A 129 -20.14 -9.80 -4.08
CA LEU A 129 -19.92 -11.24 -3.92
C LEU A 129 -20.95 -12.08 -4.71
N ALA A 130 -22.20 -11.64 -4.77
CA ALA A 130 -23.27 -12.29 -5.55
C ALA A 130 -23.42 -11.72 -6.98
N GLY A 131 -22.68 -10.67 -7.33
CA GLY A 131 -22.95 -9.84 -8.50
C GLY A 131 -24.30 -9.11 -8.42
N LYS A 132 -24.84 -8.69 -9.56
CA LYS A 132 -26.18 -8.11 -9.68
C LYS A 132 -26.91 -8.69 -10.89
N ASN A 133 -28.14 -9.18 -10.68
CA ASN A 133 -29.02 -9.69 -11.74
C ASN A 133 -28.35 -10.71 -12.68
N GLY A 134 -27.63 -11.68 -12.10
CA GLY A 134 -26.92 -12.72 -12.85
C GLY A 134 -25.69 -12.22 -13.62
N PHE A 135 -25.21 -11.00 -13.38
CA PHE A 135 -23.93 -10.50 -13.90
C PHE A 135 -22.97 -10.20 -12.76
N LYS A 136 -21.87 -10.97 -12.69
CA LYS A 136 -20.87 -10.92 -11.63
C LYS A 136 -19.47 -10.76 -12.21
N LEU A 137 -18.97 -9.54 -12.15
CA LEU A 137 -17.57 -9.24 -12.40
C LEU A 137 -16.77 -9.48 -11.12
N THR A 138 -15.48 -9.68 -11.27
CA THR A 138 -14.52 -9.75 -10.20
C THR A 138 -14.38 -8.36 -9.57
N LEU A 139 -14.26 -8.29 -8.24
CA LEU A 139 -14.18 -7.03 -7.54
C LEU A 139 -12.97 -6.22 -8.03
N ARG A 140 -13.20 -5.07 -8.65
CA ARG A 140 -12.17 -4.19 -9.21
C ARG A 140 -11.31 -4.84 -10.31
N GLY A 141 -11.83 -5.83 -11.02
CA GLY A 141 -11.19 -6.33 -12.23
C GLY A 141 -9.95 -7.17 -11.98
N TYR A 142 -9.96 -7.92 -10.87
CA TYR A 142 -8.79 -8.60 -10.35
C TYR A 142 -8.41 -9.88 -11.11
N ASP A 143 -9.37 -10.44 -11.85
CA ASP A 143 -9.19 -11.64 -12.69
C ASP A 143 -9.78 -11.37 -14.09
N PRO A 144 -8.96 -10.81 -15.00
CA PRO A 144 -9.42 -10.44 -16.35
C PRO A 144 -9.95 -11.61 -17.17
N ASP A 145 -9.43 -12.83 -16.99
CA ASP A 145 -9.89 -14.01 -17.73
C ASP A 145 -11.34 -14.36 -17.35
N VAL A 146 -11.62 -14.34 -16.05
CA VAL A 146 -12.98 -14.54 -15.52
C VAL A 146 -13.92 -13.43 -15.96
N ASP A 147 -13.48 -12.18 -15.89
CA ASP A 147 -14.30 -11.04 -16.27
C ASP A 147 -14.62 -11.05 -17.76
N PHE A 148 -13.66 -11.46 -18.59
CA PHE A 148 -13.85 -11.64 -20.01
C PHE A 148 -14.92 -12.71 -20.29
N ASP A 149 -14.81 -13.89 -19.68
CA ASP A 149 -15.80 -14.96 -19.83
C ASP A 149 -17.21 -14.51 -19.38
N THR A 150 -17.28 -13.84 -18.23
CA THR A 150 -18.53 -13.34 -17.67
C THR A 150 -19.17 -12.29 -18.57
N LEU A 151 -18.37 -11.39 -19.14
CA LEU A 151 -18.86 -10.34 -20.02
C LEU A 151 -19.25 -10.87 -21.40
N THR A 152 -18.49 -11.82 -21.96
CA THR A 152 -18.62 -12.21 -23.38
C THR A 152 -19.34 -13.53 -23.62
N ARG A 153 -19.34 -14.47 -22.66
CA ARG A 153 -19.84 -15.84 -22.87
C ARG A 153 -21.05 -16.19 -22.02
N GLN A 154 -21.03 -15.81 -20.74
CA GLN A 154 -22.11 -16.17 -19.82
C GLN A 154 -23.47 -15.60 -20.24
N SER A 155 -24.53 -16.29 -19.84
CA SER A 155 -25.91 -15.94 -20.24
C SER A 155 -26.08 -15.85 -21.76
N VAL A 156 -25.45 -16.78 -22.48
CA VAL A 156 -25.52 -16.90 -23.96
C VAL A 156 -25.00 -15.66 -24.67
N GLY A 157 -23.92 -15.06 -24.15
CA GLY A 157 -23.24 -13.91 -24.77
C GLY A 157 -24.04 -12.61 -24.84
N ARG A 158 -25.23 -12.52 -24.21
CA ARG A 158 -26.19 -11.41 -24.40
C ARG A 158 -25.69 -10.00 -24.06
N ARG A 159 -24.52 -9.85 -23.44
CA ARG A 159 -24.00 -8.56 -22.95
C ARG A 159 -23.16 -7.83 -24.00
N VAL A 160 -22.60 -8.57 -24.96
CA VAL A 160 -21.75 -8.08 -26.03
C VAL A 160 -22.31 -8.59 -27.36
N SER A 161 -22.59 -7.68 -28.28
CA SER A 161 -22.99 -8.00 -29.65
C SER A 161 -21.85 -7.66 -30.58
N LEU A 162 -21.21 -8.69 -31.14
CA LEU A 162 -20.07 -8.51 -32.06
C LEU A 162 -20.53 -7.95 -33.42
N ALA A 163 -21.73 -8.34 -33.87
CA ALA A 163 -22.27 -7.89 -35.16
C ALA A 163 -22.72 -6.43 -35.15
N ASP A 164 -23.19 -5.93 -34.00
CA ASP A 164 -23.53 -4.52 -33.80
C ASP A 164 -23.06 -4.08 -32.41
N PRO A 165 -21.84 -3.53 -32.28
CA PRO A 165 -21.30 -3.08 -31.01
C PRO A 165 -22.26 -2.16 -30.26
N THR A 166 -22.93 -1.23 -30.95
CA THR A 166 -23.84 -0.25 -30.33
C THR A 166 -25.08 -0.90 -29.70
N SER A 167 -25.46 -2.10 -30.17
CA SER A 167 -26.54 -2.88 -29.57
C SER A 167 -26.16 -3.54 -28.24
N SER A 168 -24.87 -3.63 -27.91
CA SER A 168 -24.34 -4.32 -26.73
C SER A 168 -24.94 -3.77 -25.43
N LEU A 169 -25.47 -4.65 -24.58
CA LEU A 169 -26.06 -4.23 -23.31
C LEU A 169 -25.05 -3.52 -22.41
N ILE A 170 -23.77 -3.91 -22.44
CA ILE A 170 -22.73 -3.24 -21.66
C ILE A 170 -22.61 -1.74 -22.01
N LEU A 171 -22.76 -1.39 -23.29
CA LEU A 171 -22.74 0.00 -23.74
C LEU A 171 -24.07 0.69 -23.44
N LYS A 172 -25.21 0.09 -23.83
CA LYS A 172 -26.55 0.69 -23.63
C LYS A 172 -26.86 0.99 -22.17
N LYS A 173 -26.50 0.08 -21.25
CA LYS A 173 -26.72 0.28 -19.81
C LYS A 173 -25.76 1.33 -19.23
N ALA A 174 -24.51 1.38 -19.71
CA ALA A 174 -23.52 2.33 -19.20
C ALA A 174 -23.76 3.76 -19.68
N THR A 175 -24.23 3.94 -20.92
CA THR A 175 -24.65 5.26 -21.45
C THR A 175 -26.04 5.69 -20.99
N PHE A 176 -26.77 4.79 -20.32
CA PHE A 176 -28.15 4.95 -19.90
C PHE A 176 -29.15 5.06 -21.07
N ALA A 177 -28.77 4.60 -22.27
CA ALA A 177 -29.71 4.38 -23.38
C ALA A 177 -30.75 3.29 -23.05
N LEU A 178 -30.44 2.42 -22.09
CA LEU A 178 -31.38 1.48 -21.50
C LEU A 178 -31.34 1.65 -19.96
N PRO A 179 -32.50 1.71 -19.26
CA PRO A 179 -32.54 1.92 -17.81
C PRO A 179 -31.67 0.92 -17.05
N HIS A 180 -30.86 1.43 -16.14
CA HIS A 180 -29.89 0.66 -15.38
C HIS A 180 -29.94 1.07 -13.91
N GLY A 181 -30.01 0.10 -12.99
CA GLY A 181 -30.01 0.40 -11.54
C GLY A 181 -28.73 1.10 -11.06
N GLY A 182 -27.63 0.94 -11.80
CA GLY A 182 -26.42 1.73 -11.60
C GLY A 182 -26.47 3.12 -12.24
N GLY A 183 -27.56 3.58 -12.87
CA GLY A 183 -27.56 4.88 -13.55
C GLY A 183 -26.53 4.98 -14.70
N LYS A 184 -26.31 6.22 -15.15
CA LYS A 184 -25.33 6.56 -16.20
C LYS A 184 -23.91 6.45 -15.65
N ARG A 185 -23.02 5.82 -16.43
CA ARG A 185 -21.61 5.54 -16.07
C ARG A 185 -20.62 6.30 -16.92
N PHE A 186 -20.94 6.52 -18.19
CA PHE A 186 -20.17 7.38 -19.11
C PHE A 186 -21.06 7.88 -20.26
N ALA A 187 -20.58 8.87 -21.03
CA ALA A 187 -21.30 9.42 -22.17
C ALA A 187 -21.00 8.63 -23.46
N ALA A 188 -21.89 8.67 -24.45
CA ALA A 188 -21.70 7.94 -25.72
C ALA A 188 -20.55 8.50 -26.58
N ASN A 189 -20.18 9.76 -26.39
CA ASN A 189 -19.06 10.41 -27.06
C ASN A 189 -17.76 10.41 -26.23
N SER A 190 -17.71 9.62 -25.15
CA SER A 190 -16.54 9.58 -24.27
C SER A 190 -15.50 8.55 -24.73
N LEU A 191 -14.28 8.70 -24.21
CA LEU A 191 -13.21 7.72 -24.47
C LEU A 191 -13.57 6.34 -23.93
N GLU A 192 -14.21 6.27 -22.77
CA GLU A 192 -14.69 5.02 -22.15
C GLU A 192 -15.62 4.25 -23.09
N TYR A 193 -16.57 4.94 -23.73
CA TYR A 193 -17.45 4.34 -24.73
C TYR A 193 -16.64 3.81 -25.92
N ARG A 194 -15.72 4.62 -26.45
CA ARG A 194 -14.88 4.26 -27.59
C ARG A 194 -14.03 3.03 -27.32
N VAL A 195 -13.38 2.95 -26.15
CA VAL A 195 -12.57 1.79 -25.72
C VAL A 195 -13.40 0.50 -25.78
N LEU A 196 -14.60 0.49 -25.19
CA LEU A 196 -15.44 -0.70 -25.20
C LEU A 196 -15.99 -0.98 -26.60
N SER A 197 -16.49 0.04 -27.31
CA SER A 197 -17.11 -0.13 -28.62
C SER A 197 -16.13 -0.64 -29.67
N GLU A 198 -14.92 -0.07 -29.75
CA GLU A 198 -13.88 -0.50 -30.69
C GLU A 198 -13.28 -1.85 -30.29
N TRP A 199 -13.15 -2.16 -28.99
CA TRP A 199 -12.78 -3.50 -28.56
C TRP A 199 -13.80 -4.56 -29.01
N ILE A 200 -15.11 -4.27 -28.88
CA ILE A 200 -16.18 -5.16 -29.35
C ILE A 200 -16.16 -5.28 -30.87
N ALA A 201 -16.03 -4.16 -31.59
CA ALA A 201 -15.96 -4.13 -33.06
C ALA A 201 -14.79 -4.94 -33.61
N ASN A 202 -13.68 -4.98 -32.88
CA ASN A 202 -12.51 -5.81 -33.19
C ASN A 202 -12.67 -7.29 -32.79
N GLY A 203 -13.90 -7.75 -32.56
CA GLY A 203 -14.21 -9.15 -32.23
C GLY A 203 -14.04 -9.50 -30.76
N ALA A 204 -13.93 -8.50 -29.87
CA ALA A 204 -13.73 -8.67 -28.44
C ALA A 204 -12.58 -9.67 -28.11
N PRO A 205 -11.33 -9.39 -28.51
CA PRO A 205 -10.21 -10.29 -28.28
C PRO A 205 -10.05 -10.57 -26.78
N SER A 206 -9.82 -11.86 -26.44
CA SER A 206 -9.60 -12.31 -25.07
C SER A 206 -8.26 -11.84 -24.52
N PRO A 207 -8.11 -11.75 -23.18
CA PRO A 207 -6.80 -11.62 -22.57
C PRO A 207 -5.85 -12.70 -23.06
N LYS A 208 -4.58 -12.34 -23.24
CA LYS A 208 -3.51 -13.26 -23.63
C LYS A 208 -2.46 -13.35 -22.53
N PRO A 209 -1.78 -14.50 -22.35
CA PRO A 209 -0.64 -14.59 -21.44
C PRO A 209 0.49 -13.60 -21.77
N SER A 210 0.61 -13.20 -23.04
CA SER A 210 1.57 -12.19 -23.50
C SER A 210 1.15 -10.75 -23.22
N ASP A 211 -0.08 -10.50 -22.75
CA ASP A 211 -0.54 -9.15 -22.44
C ASP A 211 0.24 -8.60 -21.25
N PRO A 212 0.89 -7.43 -21.40
CA PRO A 212 1.80 -6.92 -20.39
C PRO A 212 1.06 -6.58 -19.10
N ASP A 213 1.66 -6.90 -17.97
CA ASP A 213 1.19 -6.55 -16.63
C ASP A 213 1.72 -5.18 -16.20
N VAL A 214 1.01 -4.53 -15.29
CA VAL A 214 1.57 -3.35 -14.61
C VAL A 214 2.66 -3.82 -13.64
N ALA A 215 3.91 -3.45 -13.90
CA ALA A 215 5.08 -3.76 -13.08
C ALA A 215 5.24 -2.79 -11.90
N SER A 216 4.97 -1.50 -12.10
CA SER A 216 5.00 -0.48 -11.04
C SER A 216 4.17 0.74 -11.39
N LEU A 217 3.86 1.55 -10.36
CA LEU A 217 3.26 2.88 -10.49
C LEU A 217 4.23 3.95 -10.01
N GLU A 218 4.15 5.13 -10.60
CA GLU A 218 4.75 6.36 -10.09
C GLU A 218 3.74 7.51 -10.17
N VAL A 219 3.88 8.49 -9.29
CA VAL A 219 3.01 9.68 -9.22
C VAL A 219 3.85 10.95 -9.14
N TYR A 220 3.38 11.98 -9.84
CA TYR A 220 3.97 13.32 -9.84
C TYR A 220 2.96 14.37 -9.38
N PRO A 221 3.36 15.30 -8.48
CA PRO A 221 4.47 15.12 -7.55
C PRO A 221 4.19 13.97 -6.56
N SER A 222 5.23 13.28 -6.09
CA SER A 222 5.11 12.25 -5.03
C SER A 222 4.94 12.86 -3.64
N ALA A 223 5.48 14.06 -3.46
CA ALA A 223 5.18 14.94 -2.33
C ALA A 223 5.31 16.40 -2.74
N ALA A 224 4.49 17.27 -2.16
CA ALA A 224 4.57 18.72 -2.36
C ALA A 224 4.18 19.49 -1.09
N ILE A 225 4.93 20.55 -0.80
CA ILE A 225 4.53 21.61 0.14
C ILE A 225 3.89 22.69 -0.71
N LEU A 226 2.65 23.04 -0.43
CA LEU A 226 1.80 23.92 -1.23
C LEU A 226 1.36 25.15 -0.42
N ALA A 227 0.94 26.19 -1.12
CA ALA A 227 0.27 27.33 -0.49
C ALA A 227 -1.17 26.95 -0.04
N PRO A 228 -1.75 27.69 0.92
CA PRO A 228 -3.17 27.58 1.23
C PRO A 228 -4.05 27.77 -0.01
N GLU A 229 -5.15 27.03 -0.10
CA GLU A 229 -6.09 27.03 -1.26
C GLU A 229 -5.47 26.68 -2.63
N ALA A 230 -4.21 26.24 -2.67
CA ALA A 230 -3.56 25.85 -3.91
C ALA A 230 -4.24 24.64 -4.55
N ASN A 231 -4.19 24.61 -5.88
CA ASN A 231 -4.55 23.44 -6.66
C ASN A 231 -3.27 22.75 -7.14
N GLN A 232 -3.28 21.42 -7.18
CA GLN A 232 -2.17 20.60 -7.67
C GLN A 232 -2.72 19.47 -8.54
N GLN A 233 -2.36 19.46 -9.82
CA GLN A 233 -2.63 18.34 -10.70
C GLN A 233 -1.68 17.18 -10.34
N LEU A 234 -2.25 15.97 -10.19
CA LEU A 234 -1.46 14.75 -10.11
C LEU A 234 -1.38 14.09 -11.49
N VAL A 235 -0.23 13.46 -11.76
CA VAL A 235 0.00 12.60 -12.92
C VAL A 235 0.48 11.25 -12.46
N VAL A 236 -0.19 10.20 -12.88
CA VAL A 236 0.13 8.81 -12.52
C VAL A 236 0.61 8.09 -13.75
N ARG A 237 1.79 7.46 -13.67
CA ARG A 237 2.28 6.61 -14.75
C ARG A 237 2.37 5.15 -14.32
N ALA A 238 1.96 4.26 -15.21
CA ALA A 238 2.14 2.83 -15.07
C ALA A 238 3.33 2.40 -15.93
N ARG A 239 4.27 1.68 -15.32
CA ARG A 239 5.30 0.93 -16.04
C ARG A 239 4.79 -0.48 -16.26
N TYR A 240 4.79 -0.93 -17.51
CA TYR A 240 4.36 -2.26 -17.89
C TYR A 240 5.55 -3.22 -18.03
N THR A 241 5.30 -4.52 -18.01
CA THR A 241 6.33 -5.57 -18.12
C THR A 241 7.01 -5.64 -19.49
N ASP A 242 6.41 -5.05 -20.52
CA ASP A 242 7.00 -4.86 -21.85
C ASP A 242 7.93 -3.63 -21.92
N GLY A 243 8.12 -2.92 -20.80
CA GLY A 243 8.94 -1.71 -20.71
C GLY A 243 8.22 -0.41 -21.06
N ARG A 244 6.97 -0.48 -21.56
CA ARG A 244 6.16 0.70 -21.88
C ARG A 244 5.81 1.47 -20.60
N ILE A 245 5.75 2.79 -20.72
CA ILE A 245 5.29 3.69 -19.67
C ILE A 245 4.09 4.45 -20.22
N GLU A 246 3.00 4.47 -19.49
CA GLU A 246 1.80 5.21 -19.89
C GLU A 246 1.30 6.10 -18.77
N ASP A 247 0.80 7.28 -19.13
CA ASP A 247 -0.05 8.06 -18.26
C ASP A 247 -1.40 7.35 -18.09
N VAL A 248 -1.67 6.92 -16.87
CA VAL A 248 -2.90 6.21 -16.50
C VAL A 248 -3.79 7.05 -15.58
N THR A 249 -3.51 8.35 -15.43
CA THR A 249 -4.22 9.27 -14.52
C THR A 249 -5.73 9.19 -14.69
N ARG A 250 -6.21 9.16 -15.95
CA ARG A 250 -7.64 9.04 -16.28
C ARG A 250 -8.30 7.80 -15.70
N TRP A 251 -7.54 6.72 -15.54
CA TRP A 251 -8.03 5.41 -15.10
C TRP A 251 -7.84 5.18 -13.59
N VAL A 252 -7.16 6.10 -12.91
CA VAL A 252 -6.86 5.98 -11.48
C VAL A 252 -8.09 6.37 -10.66
N LYS A 253 -8.30 5.64 -9.56
CA LYS A 253 -9.18 6.07 -8.48
C LYS A 253 -8.40 6.82 -7.42
N PHE A 254 -8.89 8.00 -7.08
CA PHE A 254 -8.29 8.87 -6.08
C PHE A 254 -9.18 8.93 -4.84
N THR A 255 -8.56 9.00 -3.67
CA THR A 255 -9.23 9.31 -2.39
C THR A 255 -8.27 10.10 -1.51
N SER A 256 -8.79 10.95 -0.63
CA SER A 256 -7.98 11.62 0.40
C SER A 256 -8.17 10.91 1.74
N ASN A 257 -7.09 10.73 2.52
CA ASN A 257 -7.21 10.24 3.89
C ASN A 257 -7.66 11.34 4.88
N ASN A 258 -7.63 12.61 4.47
CA ASN A 258 -8.02 13.76 5.28
C ASN A 258 -8.57 14.89 4.39
N GLU A 259 -9.88 14.85 4.11
CA GLU A 259 -10.57 15.85 3.28
C GLU A 259 -10.65 17.24 3.92
N GLY A 260 -10.43 17.34 5.23
CA GLY A 260 -10.29 18.61 5.94
C GLY A 260 -8.98 19.35 5.63
N VAL A 261 -8.01 18.67 5.02
CA VAL A 261 -6.73 19.25 4.58
C VAL A 261 -6.64 19.32 3.06
N ALA A 262 -7.03 18.26 2.35
CA ALA A 262 -7.03 18.24 0.89
C ALA A 262 -8.13 17.34 0.33
N THR A 263 -8.83 17.82 -0.70
CA THR A 263 -9.76 17.03 -1.52
C THR A 263 -9.12 16.70 -2.87
N VAL A 264 -9.59 15.65 -3.54
CA VAL A 264 -9.13 15.26 -4.88
C VAL A 264 -10.32 14.88 -5.76
N ASP A 265 -10.33 15.35 -7.00
CA ASP A 265 -11.37 15.01 -7.97
C ASP A 265 -11.07 13.72 -8.74
N ASP A 266 -12.00 13.31 -9.60
CA ASP A 266 -11.85 12.12 -10.43
C ASP A 266 -10.73 12.21 -11.49
N ASN A 267 -10.20 13.40 -11.76
CA ASN A 267 -9.12 13.63 -12.71
C ASN A 267 -7.75 13.80 -12.03
N GLY A 268 -7.69 13.60 -10.72
CA GLY A 268 -6.46 13.76 -9.94
C GLY A 268 -6.10 15.21 -9.66
N LEU A 269 -7.04 16.14 -9.78
CA LEU A 269 -6.84 17.51 -9.33
C LEU A 269 -7.07 17.61 -7.83
N VAL A 270 -5.99 17.89 -7.09
CA VAL A 270 -6.02 18.11 -5.65
C VAL A 270 -6.29 19.58 -5.38
N LYS A 271 -7.17 19.85 -4.41
CA LYS A 271 -7.41 21.18 -3.85
C LYS A 271 -7.09 21.17 -2.36
N MET A 272 -6.22 22.07 -1.92
CA MET A 272 -5.95 22.27 -0.49
C MET A 272 -7.13 23.01 0.15
N THR A 273 -7.64 22.48 1.26
CA THR A 273 -8.79 23.01 2.01
C THR A 273 -8.43 23.44 3.43
N GLY A 274 -7.30 22.95 3.95
CA GLY A 274 -6.85 23.23 5.31
C GLY A 274 -5.33 23.08 5.47
N ARG A 275 -4.87 23.30 6.70
CA ARG A 275 -3.45 23.18 7.07
C ARG A 275 -3.16 21.78 7.60
N GLY A 276 -1.95 21.31 7.40
CA GLY A 276 -1.49 19.97 7.76
C GLY A 276 -1.03 19.19 6.54
N GLU A 277 -0.95 17.87 6.68
CA GLU A 277 -0.58 16.95 5.61
C GLU A 277 -1.74 15.99 5.32
N ALA A 278 -1.99 15.76 4.03
CA ALA A 278 -2.89 14.72 3.54
C ALA A 278 -2.14 13.78 2.60
N ALA A 279 -2.50 12.50 2.66
CA ALA A 279 -2.08 11.49 1.70
C ALA A 279 -3.22 11.23 0.72
N ILE A 280 -2.99 11.56 -0.55
CA ILE A 280 -3.88 11.22 -1.65
C ILE A 280 -3.56 9.80 -2.08
N THR A 281 -4.49 8.88 -1.88
CA THR A 281 -4.38 7.47 -2.26
C THR A 281 -4.77 7.29 -3.71
N LEU A 282 -3.93 6.59 -4.47
CA LEU A 282 -4.10 6.33 -5.90
C LEU A 282 -4.19 4.83 -6.13
N TRP A 283 -5.26 4.38 -6.79
CA TRP A 283 -5.47 2.98 -7.10
C TRP A 283 -5.60 2.76 -8.61
N TYR A 284 -4.79 1.86 -9.16
CA TYR A 284 -4.84 1.42 -10.57
C TYR A 284 -4.35 -0.01 -10.72
N SER A 285 -5.13 -0.86 -11.40
CA SER A 285 -4.77 -2.25 -11.73
C SER A 285 -4.24 -3.06 -10.53
N SER A 286 -5.01 -3.10 -9.43
CA SER A 286 -4.65 -3.75 -8.16
C SER A 286 -3.38 -3.21 -7.48
N ARG A 287 -2.86 -2.05 -7.88
CA ARG A 287 -1.74 -1.38 -7.22
C ARG A 287 -2.20 -0.11 -6.54
N VAL A 288 -1.59 0.16 -5.39
CA VAL A 288 -1.85 1.33 -4.56
C VAL A 288 -0.56 2.14 -4.43
N LEU A 289 -0.67 3.45 -4.58
CA LEU A 289 0.39 4.44 -4.36
C LEU A 289 -0.20 5.64 -3.62
N TYR A 290 0.66 6.51 -3.08
CA TYR A 290 0.23 7.72 -2.39
C TYR A 290 1.04 8.94 -2.87
N SER A 291 0.39 10.10 -2.94
CA SER A 291 1.04 11.42 -3.02
C SER A 291 0.80 12.19 -1.73
N ARG A 292 1.85 12.80 -1.14
CA ARG A 292 1.73 13.59 0.10
C ARG A 292 1.67 15.08 -0.21
N VAL A 293 0.56 15.71 0.11
CA VAL A 293 0.40 17.17 -0.04
C VAL A 293 0.33 17.82 1.33
N THR A 294 1.05 18.92 1.51
CA THR A 294 1.20 19.60 2.78
C THR A 294 0.98 21.09 2.64
N VAL A 295 0.21 21.68 3.54
CA VAL A 295 0.20 23.13 3.79
C VAL A 295 0.67 23.33 5.23
N PRO A 296 1.85 23.93 5.47
CA PRO A 296 2.33 24.19 6.83
C PRO A 296 1.35 25.09 7.61
N PHE A 297 1.41 25.05 8.94
CA PHE A 297 0.61 25.96 9.75
C PHE A 297 1.18 27.39 9.70
N ASP A 298 0.32 28.38 9.89
CA ASP A 298 0.67 29.81 9.86
C ASP A 298 1.42 30.27 11.15
N ASN A 299 1.88 29.34 11.98
CA ASN A 299 2.53 29.66 13.25
C ASN A 299 3.87 30.34 12.98
N VAL A 300 4.08 31.50 13.59
CA VAL A 300 5.42 32.11 13.69
C VAL A 300 6.20 31.35 14.76
N THR A 301 6.81 30.24 14.37
CA THR A 301 7.75 29.51 15.25
C THR A 301 9.14 30.12 15.08
N SER A 302 9.63 30.84 16.08
CA SER A 302 11.00 31.36 16.08
C SER A 302 12.01 30.21 16.19
N SER A 303 13.27 30.43 15.81
CA SER A 303 14.35 29.46 15.99
C SER A 303 14.46 28.98 17.44
N GLU A 304 14.18 29.86 18.39
CA GLU A 304 14.20 29.60 19.83
C GLU A 304 13.09 28.64 20.25
N ALA A 305 11.94 28.63 19.56
CA ALA A 305 10.86 27.68 19.86
C ALA A 305 11.32 26.22 19.68
N TYR A 306 12.29 25.97 18.79
CA TYR A 306 12.86 24.64 18.56
C TYR A 306 14.06 24.34 19.45
N SER A 307 14.81 25.36 19.92
CA SER A 307 16.03 25.15 20.71
C SER A 307 15.76 24.60 22.11
N HIS A 308 14.55 24.77 22.63
CA HIS A 308 14.12 24.16 23.90
C HIS A 308 13.98 22.64 23.82
N PHE A 309 13.85 22.08 22.62
CA PHE A 309 13.82 20.64 22.42
C PHE A 309 15.21 20.20 21.94
N GLN A 310 15.92 19.47 22.79
CA GLN A 310 17.23 18.88 22.48
C GLN A 310 17.00 17.41 22.13
N PRO A 311 17.14 17.01 20.84
CA PRO A 311 17.01 15.61 20.46
C PRO A 311 18.00 14.73 21.24
N VAL A 312 17.51 13.65 21.84
CA VAL A 312 18.34 12.72 22.61
C VAL A 312 18.69 11.48 21.77
N ASN A 313 17.91 11.20 20.74
CA ASN A 313 18.09 10.08 19.84
C ASN A 313 17.63 10.41 18.41
N PHE A 314 17.87 9.50 17.47
CA PHE A 314 17.53 9.68 16.06
C PHE A 314 16.01 9.82 15.80
N ILE A 315 15.14 9.31 16.68
CA ILE A 315 13.69 9.45 16.53
C ILE A 315 13.28 10.90 16.81
N ASP A 316 13.85 11.51 17.85
CA ASP A 316 13.64 12.92 18.17
C ASP A 316 14.11 13.83 17.02
N GLU A 317 15.20 13.47 16.33
CA GLU A 317 15.67 14.20 15.14
C GLU A 317 14.64 14.14 14.00
N LEU A 318 14.03 12.97 13.77
CA LEU A 318 12.98 12.79 12.76
C LEU A 318 11.71 13.56 13.12
N ALA A 319 11.29 13.53 14.39
CA ALA A 319 10.15 14.29 14.88
C ALA A 319 10.39 15.80 14.73
N LEU A 320 11.55 16.30 15.14
CA LEU A 320 11.94 17.70 15.02
C LEU A 320 11.94 18.16 13.55
N LYS A 321 12.45 17.34 12.64
CA LYS A 321 12.40 17.63 11.20
C LYS A 321 10.95 17.77 10.69
N LYS A 322 10.06 16.87 11.12
CA LYS A 322 8.65 16.90 10.72
C LYS A 322 7.92 18.12 11.30
N TRP A 323 8.12 18.42 12.58
CA TRP A 323 7.55 19.62 13.21
C TRP A 323 7.99 20.91 12.54
N LYS A 324 9.28 21.05 12.22
CA LYS A 324 9.81 22.19 11.45
C LYS A 324 9.11 22.32 10.09
N SER A 325 8.94 21.21 9.35
CA SER A 325 8.26 21.23 8.04
C SER A 325 6.79 21.64 8.09
N LEU A 326 6.15 21.56 9.27
CA LEU A 326 4.76 21.93 9.50
C LEU A 326 4.62 23.25 10.28
N HIS A 327 5.73 23.92 10.62
CA HIS A 327 5.76 25.07 11.53
C HIS A 327 5.07 24.78 12.88
N LEU A 328 5.41 23.65 13.48
CA LEU A 328 4.91 23.25 14.80
C LEU A 328 6.05 23.39 15.82
N ALA A 329 5.82 24.16 16.88
CA ALA A 329 6.76 24.19 18.00
C ALA A 329 6.65 22.87 18.78
N PRO A 330 7.78 22.26 19.20
CA PRO A 330 7.76 21.12 20.11
C PRO A 330 7.00 21.48 21.40
N SER A 331 6.28 20.51 21.97
CA SER A 331 5.65 20.69 23.27
C SER A 331 6.70 20.88 24.36
N LYS A 332 6.35 21.65 25.41
CA LYS A 332 7.20 21.77 26.61
C LYS A 332 7.46 20.38 27.21
N GLN A 333 8.64 20.21 27.78
CA GLN A 333 8.98 19.00 28.52
C GLN A 333 7.96 18.78 29.65
N ALA A 334 7.49 17.54 29.79
CA ALA A 334 6.59 17.18 30.89
C ALA A 334 7.26 17.44 32.24
N THR A 335 6.48 17.84 33.26
CA THR A 335 6.95 17.94 34.65
C THR A 335 7.40 16.57 35.16
N ASP A 336 8.27 16.53 36.18
CA ASP A 336 8.73 15.27 36.75
C ASP A 336 7.58 14.40 37.29
N ALA A 337 6.59 15.02 37.95
CA ALA A 337 5.40 14.32 38.43
C ALA A 337 4.57 13.71 37.28
N ALA A 338 4.41 14.43 36.17
CA ALA A 338 3.73 13.90 34.99
C ALA A 338 4.57 12.79 34.31
N PHE A 339 5.89 12.96 34.26
CA PHE A 339 6.81 12.02 33.64
C PHE A 339 6.79 10.66 34.36
N ILE A 340 6.99 10.63 35.69
CA ILE A 340 7.01 9.36 36.43
C ILE A 340 5.67 8.62 36.28
N ARG A 341 4.54 9.32 36.43
CA ARG A 341 3.22 8.70 36.28
C ARG A 341 3.03 8.11 34.88
N ARG A 342 3.38 8.85 33.82
CA ARG A 342 3.25 8.38 32.44
C ARG A 342 4.16 7.21 32.16
N LEU A 343 5.41 7.27 32.62
CA LEU A 343 6.40 6.20 32.42
C LEU A 343 5.93 4.88 33.05
N TYR A 344 5.45 4.89 34.29
CA TYR A 344 4.94 3.69 34.96
C TYR A 344 3.70 3.10 34.28
N LEU A 345 2.74 3.95 33.91
CA LEU A 345 1.52 3.51 33.23
C LEU A 345 1.82 2.94 31.84
N ASP A 346 2.72 3.57 31.10
CA ASP A 346 3.04 3.20 29.73
C ASP A 346 3.95 1.96 29.66
N ALA A 347 5.03 1.92 30.44
CA ALA A 347 6.00 0.83 30.36
C ALA A 347 5.61 -0.40 31.20
N ALA A 348 4.93 -0.22 32.33
CA ALA A 348 4.64 -1.30 33.29
C ALA A 348 3.15 -1.48 33.63
N GLY A 349 2.25 -0.64 33.09
CA GLY A 349 0.81 -0.78 33.30
C GLY A 349 0.33 -0.53 34.73
N ILE A 350 1.17 0.06 35.59
CA ILE A 350 0.88 0.32 37.01
C ILE A 350 1.12 1.80 37.36
N LEU A 351 0.75 2.19 38.58
CA LEU A 351 1.16 3.48 39.15
C LEU A 351 2.45 3.31 39.97
N PRO A 352 3.31 4.34 40.06
CA PRO A 352 4.42 4.34 41.01
C PRO A 352 3.88 4.33 42.45
N SER A 353 4.65 3.78 43.38
CA SER A 353 4.34 3.91 44.81
C SER A 353 4.51 5.37 45.27
N VAL A 354 4.01 5.67 46.47
CA VAL A 354 4.20 6.99 47.08
C VAL A 354 5.69 7.24 47.29
N GLU A 355 6.40 6.27 47.85
CA GLU A 355 7.83 6.32 48.16
C GLU A 355 8.68 6.50 46.89
N GLU A 356 8.39 5.74 45.83
CA GLU A 356 9.07 5.87 44.53
C GLU A 356 8.86 7.26 43.90
N THR A 357 7.68 7.82 44.09
CA THR A 357 7.35 9.17 43.63
C THR A 357 8.12 10.22 44.42
N GLU A 358 8.13 10.12 45.75
CA GLU A 358 8.87 11.04 46.61
C GLU A 358 10.38 10.99 46.33
N GLU A 359 10.97 9.80 46.23
CA GLU A 359 12.38 9.60 45.89
C GLU A 359 12.72 10.25 44.56
N PHE A 360 11.91 9.99 43.52
CA PHE A 360 12.15 10.55 42.19
C PHE A 360 12.00 12.08 42.17
N LEU A 361 11.02 12.65 42.87
CA LEU A 361 10.84 14.12 42.90
C LEU A 361 11.94 14.83 43.70
N ALA A 362 12.46 14.18 44.74
CA ALA A 362 13.59 14.66 45.53
C ALA A 362 14.91 14.60 44.74
N ASP A 363 15.13 13.59 43.89
CA ASP A 363 16.34 13.42 43.09
C ASP A 363 16.59 14.62 42.14
N LYS A 364 17.75 15.27 42.29
CA LYS A 364 18.20 16.40 41.47
C LYS A 364 19.24 16.03 40.41
N SER A 365 19.55 14.75 40.28
CA SER A 365 20.54 14.28 39.31
C SER A 365 20.07 14.58 37.88
N PRO A 366 20.96 15.06 36.99
CA PRO A 366 20.59 15.40 35.61
C PRO A 366 20.12 14.18 34.80
N ASN A 367 20.52 12.96 35.19
CA ASN A 367 20.16 11.70 34.54
C ASN A 367 19.05 10.91 35.26
N LYS A 368 18.35 11.49 36.25
CA LYS A 368 17.30 10.83 37.04
C LYS A 368 16.26 10.10 36.17
N ARG A 369 15.86 10.68 35.04
CA ARG A 369 14.86 10.11 34.12
C ARG A 369 15.38 8.86 33.43
N ALA A 370 16.60 8.90 32.88
CA ALA A 370 17.22 7.75 32.25
C ALA A 370 17.41 6.60 33.25
N ARG A 371 17.89 6.89 34.46
CA ARG A 371 18.02 5.87 35.52
C ARG A 371 16.69 5.26 35.91
N LEU A 372 15.62 6.07 35.99
CA LEU A 372 14.29 5.55 36.30
C LEU A 372 13.77 4.62 35.20
N VAL A 373 13.99 4.97 33.92
CA VAL A 373 13.64 4.10 32.78
C VAL A 373 14.38 2.76 32.91
N GLU A 374 15.70 2.78 33.08
CA GLU A 374 16.49 1.54 33.22
C GLU A 374 16.03 0.68 34.40
N ARG A 375 15.75 1.28 35.57
CA ARG A 375 15.20 0.54 36.72
C ARG A 375 13.85 -0.10 36.41
N LEU A 376 12.96 0.64 35.74
CA LEU A 376 11.61 0.17 35.43
C LEU A 376 11.61 -0.98 34.42
N LEU A 377 12.49 -0.93 33.40
CA LEU A 377 12.62 -2.01 32.41
C LEU A 377 13.09 -3.34 33.01
N GLN A 378 13.69 -3.33 34.21
CA GLN A 378 14.14 -4.53 34.93
C GLN A 378 13.10 -5.09 35.90
N ARG A 379 11.91 -4.47 36.01
CA ARG A 379 10.86 -4.89 36.95
C ARG A 379 10.02 -6.04 36.43
N GLU A 380 9.48 -6.84 37.34
CA GLU A 380 8.54 -7.90 36.98
C GLU A 380 7.24 -7.36 36.39
N GLU A 381 6.78 -6.18 36.81
CA GLU A 381 5.57 -5.55 36.27
C GLU A 381 5.74 -5.12 34.80
N PHE A 382 6.96 -4.72 34.39
CA PHE A 382 7.27 -4.51 32.98
C PHE A 382 7.12 -5.83 32.20
N ASN A 383 7.68 -6.92 32.73
CA ASN A 383 7.59 -8.25 32.11
C ASN A 383 6.13 -8.69 31.96
N ASP A 384 5.33 -8.54 33.01
CA ASP A 384 3.92 -8.93 33.03
C ASP A 384 3.08 -8.10 32.06
N TYR A 385 3.29 -6.77 32.03
CA TYR A 385 2.55 -5.89 31.15
C TYR A 385 2.82 -6.17 29.67
N TRP A 386 4.09 -6.34 29.28
CA TRP A 386 4.45 -6.66 27.90
C TRP A 386 4.10 -8.10 27.53
N ALA A 387 4.19 -9.06 28.46
CA ALA A 387 3.69 -10.40 28.24
C ALA A 387 2.18 -10.41 27.96
N TYR A 388 1.41 -9.58 28.67
CA TYR A 388 -0.02 -9.39 28.40
C TYR A 388 -0.27 -8.81 27.00
N LYS A 389 0.44 -7.73 26.61
CA LYS A 389 0.32 -7.14 25.25
C LYS A 389 0.62 -8.14 24.15
N TRP A 390 1.71 -8.91 24.30
CA TRP A 390 2.08 -9.93 23.32
C TRP A 390 1.14 -11.14 23.34
N SER A 391 0.59 -11.48 24.51
CA SER A 391 -0.43 -12.52 24.62
C SER A 391 -1.72 -12.14 23.89
N ASP A 392 -2.14 -10.87 23.98
CA ASP A 392 -3.27 -10.36 23.21
C ASP A 392 -2.99 -10.40 21.70
N LEU A 393 -1.81 -9.94 21.28
CA LEU A 393 -1.37 -10.01 19.89
C LEU A 393 -1.36 -11.43 19.31
N LEU A 394 -0.90 -12.40 20.10
CA LEU A 394 -0.84 -13.83 19.74
C LEU A 394 -2.12 -14.58 20.10
N LEU A 395 -3.14 -13.86 20.57
CA LEU A 395 -4.48 -14.31 20.88
C LEU A 395 -4.57 -15.39 21.99
N VAL A 396 -3.58 -15.48 22.89
CA VAL A 396 -3.53 -16.51 23.95
C VAL A 396 -4.87 -16.62 24.67
N SER A 397 -5.54 -17.77 24.57
CA SER A 397 -6.90 -17.90 25.06
C SER A 397 -7.20 -19.26 25.70
N SER A 398 -7.73 -19.24 26.92
CA SER A 398 -8.28 -20.42 27.61
C SER A 398 -9.54 -21.01 26.94
N ARG A 399 -10.14 -20.29 25.98
CA ARG A 399 -11.26 -20.82 25.17
C ARG A 399 -10.78 -21.75 24.06
N LYS A 400 -9.55 -21.54 23.56
CA LYS A 400 -8.96 -22.35 22.48
C LYS A 400 -7.90 -23.33 22.99
N LEU A 401 -7.24 -23.01 24.11
CA LEU A 401 -6.21 -23.82 24.75
C LEU A 401 -6.69 -24.35 26.10
N ARG A 402 -6.36 -25.61 26.42
CA ARG A 402 -6.52 -26.13 27.78
C ARG A 402 -5.59 -25.37 28.73
N SER A 403 -5.96 -25.29 30.02
CA SER A 403 -5.24 -24.51 31.05
C SER A 403 -3.71 -24.67 31.00
N ASN A 404 -3.20 -25.92 31.01
CA ASN A 404 -1.75 -26.16 30.99
C ASN A 404 -1.06 -25.63 29.72
N ASN A 405 -1.69 -25.74 28.56
CA ASN A 405 -1.14 -25.24 27.29
C ASN A 405 -1.20 -23.71 27.21
N MET A 406 -2.27 -23.13 27.74
CA MET A 406 -2.42 -21.68 27.85
C MET A 406 -1.31 -21.08 28.73
N TRP A 407 -1.08 -21.66 29.92
CA TRP A 407 0.00 -21.23 30.82
C TRP A 407 1.39 -21.49 30.23
N ALA A 408 1.61 -22.63 29.57
CA ALA A 408 2.88 -22.89 28.88
C ALA A 408 3.16 -21.82 27.81
N PHE A 409 2.14 -21.41 27.05
CA PHE A 409 2.30 -20.35 26.05
C PHE A 409 2.56 -18.98 26.71
N TYR A 410 1.75 -18.60 27.70
CA TYR A 410 1.92 -17.34 28.43
C TYR A 410 3.29 -17.23 29.09
N ASN A 411 3.73 -18.27 29.81
CA ASN A 411 5.03 -18.27 30.49
C ASN A 411 6.18 -18.18 29.50
N TRP A 412 6.11 -18.86 28.35
CA TRP A 412 7.13 -18.72 27.31
C TRP A 412 7.20 -17.29 26.74
N ILE A 413 6.06 -16.61 26.58
CA ILE A 413 6.03 -15.20 26.16
C ILE A 413 6.66 -14.33 27.24
N ARG A 414 6.23 -14.49 28.50
CA ARG A 414 6.74 -13.73 29.65
C ARG A 414 8.24 -13.90 29.86
N ASP A 415 8.74 -15.13 29.79
CA ASP A 415 10.16 -15.44 29.92
C ASP A 415 10.96 -14.85 28.75
N SER A 416 10.37 -14.77 27.55
CA SER A 416 11.00 -14.12 26.40
C SER A 416 11.12 -12.60 26.58
N VAL A 417 10.11 -11.94 27.18
CA VAL A 417 10.19 -10.51 27.54
C VAL A 417 11.26 -10.30 28.60
N LYS A 418 11.22 -11.09 29.68
CA LYS A 418 12.17 -11.00 30.80
C LYS A 418 13.62 -11.20 30.36
N ALA A 419 13.87 -12.10 29.43
CA ALA A 419 15.19 -12.33 28.86
C ALA A 419 15.62 -11.28 27.82
N ASN A 420 14.79 -10.26 27.55
CA ASN A 420 14.97 -9.29 26.49
C ASN A 420 15.27 -9.97 25.14
N LYS A 421 14.50 -11.01 24.81
CA LYS A 421 14.73 -11.83 23.62
C LYS A 421 14.55 -10.97 22.36
N PRO A 422 15.52 -10.97 21.41
CA PRO A 422 15.36 -10.31 20.13
C PRO A 422 14.10 -10.78 19.40
N TRP A 423 13.33 -9.84 18.84
CA TRP A 423 12.04 -10.12 18.21
C TRP A 423 12.14 -11.10 17.03
N ASP A 424 13.23 -11.04 16.28
CA ASP A 424 13.53 -11.99 15.21
C ASP A 424 13.76 -13.40 15.76
N GLN A 425 14.46 -13.55 16.89
CA GLN A 425 14.60 -14.84 17.54
C GLN A 425 13.27 -15.35 18.10
N PHE A 426 12.47 -14.47 18.71
CA PHE A 426 11.12 -14.80 19.19
C PHE A 426 10.24 -15.38 18.07
N ALA A 427 10.22 -14.73 16.90
CA ALA A 427 9.47 -15.21 15.75
C ALA A 427 10.04 -16.53 15.21
N ARG A 428 11.36 -16.68 15.10
CA ARG A 428 12.00 -17.93 14.66
C ARG A 428 11.62 -19.09 15.57
N ASP A 429 11.70 -18.92 16.88
CA ASP A 429 11.35 -19.95 17.86
C ASP A 429 9.93 -20.50 17.65
N ILE A 430 8.96 -19.64 17.33
CA ILE A 430 7.58 -20.08 17.02
C ILE A 430 7.57 -20.95 15.76
N PHE A 431 8.15 -20.48 14.66
CA PHE A 431 7.95 -21.11 13.35
C PHE A 431 8.89 -22.29 13.09
N THR A 432 10.05 -22.39 13.74
CA THR A 432 11.00 -23.49 13.55
C THR A 432 10.83 -24.62 14.57
N ALA A 433 10.16 -24.38 15.69
CA ALA A 433 9.99 -25.40 16.73
C ALA A 433 9.18 -26.62 16.25
N THR A 434 9.50 -27.77 16.83
CA THR A 434 8.75 -29.04 16.71
C THR A 434 8.72 -29.72 18.07
N GLY A 435 7.85 -30.73 18.24
CA GLY A 435 7.77 -31.51 19.47
C GLY A 435 6.56 -31.15 20.33
N SER A 436 6.72 -31.28 21.65
CA SER A 436 5.63 -31.17 22.61
C SER A 436 5.21 -29.73 22.89
N SER A 437 3.91 -29.45 22.76
CA SER A 437 3.30 -28.17 23.14
C SER A 437 3.32 -27.89 24.65
N ARG A 438 3.65 -28.89 25.48
CA ARG A 438 3.82 -28.71 26.93
C ARG A 438 5.24 -28.32 27.30
N GLU A 439 6.22 -28.85 26.58
CA GLU A 439 7.64 -28.58 26.83
C GLU A 439 8.10 -27.30 26.15
N ASN A 440 7.54 -27.01 24.97
CA ASN A 440 7.79 -25.77 24.26
C ASN A 440 6.48 -24.97 24.13
N GLY A 441 6.36 -23.93 24.96
CA GLY A 441 5.19 -23.04 24.99
C GLY A 441 4.87 -22.38 23.66
N ALA A 442 5.88 -22.07 22.83
CA ALA A 442 5.73 -21.42 21.53
C ALA A 442 4.84 -22.21 20.55
N LEU A 443 4.86 -23.54 20.66
CA LEU A 443 4.10 -24.44 19.79
C LEU A 443 2.58 -24.32 19.98
N ASN A 444 2.13 -23.75 21.10
CA ASN A 444 0.71 -23.52 21.34
C ASN A 444 0.10 -22.48 20.39
N TYR A 445 0.92 -21.69 19.69
CA TYR A 445 0.47 -20.88 18.56
C TYR A 445 -0.20 -21.76 17.49
N PHE A 446 0.38 -22.90 17.12
CA PHE A 446 -0.23 -23.83 16.16
C PHE A 446 -1.41 -24.61 16.75
N VAL A 447 -1.35 -24.95 18.05
CA VAL A 447 -2.47 -25.65 18.73
C VAL A 447 -3.73 -24.79 18.73
N GLN A 448 -3.57 -23.48 18.87
CA GLN A 448 -4.65 -22.51 18.82
C GLN A 448 -5.15 -22.23 17.39
N HIS A 449 -4.26 -22.26 16.41
CA HIS A 449 -4.51 -21.96 15.00
C HIS A 449 -4.37 -23.21 14.12
N LYS A 450 -5.28 -24.18 14.33
CA LYS A 450 -5.22 -25.49 13.63
C LYS A 450 -5.60 -25.43 12.16
N ASP A 451 -6.48 -24.49 11.80
CA ASP A 451 -6.89 -24.28 10.43
C ASP A 451 -5.86 -23.42 9.69
N VAL A 452 -5.51 -23.83 8.48
CA VAL A 452 -4.44 -23.20 7.68
C VAL A 452 -4.80 -21.77 7.29
N ILE A 453 -6.09 -21.50 7.02
CA ILE A 453 -6.58 -20.17 6.68
C ILE A 453 -6.47 -19.27 7.90
N ASP A 454 -6.99 -19.71 9.05
CA ASP A 454 -6.87 -18.96 10.30
C ASP A 454 -5.41 -18.68 10.66
N LEU A 455 -4.53 -19.68 10.55
CA LEU A 455 -3.10 -19.51 10.83
C LEU A 455 -2.47 -18.47 9.89
N SER A 456 -2.74 -18.55 8.59
CA SER A 456 -2.16 -17.63 7.60
C SER A 456 -2.56 -16.18 7.85
N GLU A 457 -3.83 -15.94 8.18
CA GLU A 457 -4.35 -14.61 8.48
C GLU A 457 -3.78 -14.08 9.80
N ASN A 458 -3.73 -14.91 10.84
CA ASN A 458 -3.15 -14.50 12.12
C ASN A 458 -1.65 -14.25 12.03
N VAL A 459 -0.90 -15.03 11.24
CA VAL A 459 0.54 -14.80 11.01
C VAL A 459 0.78 -13.47 10.30
N THR A 460 0.03 -13.19 9.24
CA THR A 460 0.19 -11.93 8.49
C THR A 460 -0.18 -10.72 9.33
N GLN A 461 -1.24 -10.81 10.12
CA GLN A 461 -1.61 -9.75 11.04
C GLN A 461 -0.58 -9.61 12.16
N ALA A 462 -0.17 -10.71 12.80
CA ALA A 462 0.68 -10.72 13.98
C ALA A 462 2.15 -10.43 13.67
N PHE A 463 2.70 -10.76 12.51
CA PHE A 463 4.13 -10.58 12.25
C PHE A 463 4.45 -9.63 11.10
N LEU A 464 3.51 -9.39 10.18
CA LEU A 464 3.74 -8.53 9.01
C LEU A 464 2.95 -7.21 9.06
N GLY A 465 2.00 -7.06 9.99
CA GLY A 465 1.10 -5.91 10.03
C GLY A 465 0.16 -5.85 8.82
N GLN A 466 -0.05 -6.99 8.14
CA GLN A 466 -0.82 -7.10 6.91
C GLN A 466 -2.12 -7.85 7.16
N ARG A 467 -3.24 -7.34 6.62
CA ARG A 467 -4.53 -8.02 6.68
C ARG A 467 -4.82 -8.73 5.36
N LEU A 468 -4.45 -10.00 5.25
CA LEU A 468 -4.70 -10.78 4.04
C LEU A 468 -6.14 -11.30 3.90
N THR A 469 -6.99 -11.19 4.92
CA THR A 469 -8.36 -11.77 4.91
C THR A 469 -9.18 -11.37 3.67
N CYS A 470 -9.10 -10.10 3.23
CA CYS A 470 -9.82 -9.69 2.01
C CYS A 470 -9.28 -10.40 0.75
N ALA A 471 -7.99 -10.73 0.73
CA ALA A 471 -7.34 -11.45 -0.36
C ALA A 471 -7.84 -12.90 -0.51
N ARG A 472 -8.52 -13.46 0.50
CA ARG A 472 -9.06 -14.84 0.47
C ARG A 472 -10.05 -15.06 -0.67
N CYS A 473 -10.90 -14.07 -0.94
CA CYS A 473 -12.03 -14.17 -1.88
C CYS A 473 -11.81 -13.41 -3.19
N HIS A 474 -11.04 -12.32 -3.17
CA HIS A 474 -10.73 -11.44 -4.30
C HIS A 474 -9.39 -10.73 -4.03
N ASN A 475 -8.76 -10.02 -4.98
CA ASN A 475 -7.56 -9.22 -4.64
C ASN A 475 -7.86 -8.18 -3.56
N HIS A 476 -6.89 -7.89 -2.69
CA HIS A 476 -7.07 -6.93 -1.60
C HIS A 476 -7.43 -5.54 -2.15
N PRO A 477 -8.46 -4.86 -1.61
CA PRO A 477 -8.91 -3.59 -2.18
C PRO A 477 -7.91 -2.44 -1.94
N LEU A 478 -7.22 -2.45 -0.81
CA LEU A 478 -6.37 -1.33 -0.38
C LEU A 478 -4.86 -1.66 -0.41
N GLU A 479 -4.51 -2.89 -0.83
CA GLU A 479 -3.14 -3.39 -0.81
C GLU A 479 -2.86 -4.12 -2.12
N LYS A 480 -1.59 -4.34 -2.43
CA LYS A 480 -1.17 -5.02 -3.67
C LYS A 480 -1.44 -6.54 -3.70
N TRP A 481 -1.95 -7.11 -2.61
CA TRP A 481 -2.03 -8.56 -2.43
C TRP A 481 -3.13 -9.19 -3.28
N THR A 482 -2.76 -10.21 -4.05
CA THR A 482 -3.69 -10.95 -4.90
C THR A 482 -4.26 -12.20 -4.21
N GLN A 483 -5.39 -12.70 -4.71
CA GLN A 483 -5.94 -13.98 -4.23
C GLN A 483 -4.98 -15.15 -4.47
N LYS A 484 -4.25 -15.13 -5.59
CA LYS A 484 -3.21 -16.14 -5.85
C LYS A 484 -2.13 -16.11 -4.77
N GLN A 485 -1.62 -14.92 -4.44
CA GLN A 485 -0.61 -14.75 -3.38
C GLN A 485 -1.13 -15.17 -2.00
N TYR A 486 -2.41 -14.95 -1.70
CA TYR A 486 -3.02 -15.45 -0.47
C TYR A 486 -2.89 -16.98 -0.34
N TYR A 487 -3.29 -17.74 -1.37
CA TYR A 487 -3.23 -19.20 -1.31
C TYR A 487 -1.81 -19.74 -1.45
N GLN A 488 -0.92 -19.04 -2.16
CA GLN A 488 0.52 -19.34 -2.15
C GLN A 488 1.12 -19.17 -0.75
N PHE A 489 0.78 -18.10 -0.05
CA PHE A 489 1.22 -17.86 1.33
C PHE A 489 0.64 -18.92 2.27
N ALA A 490 -0.65 -19.25 2.15
CA ALA A 490 -1.28 -20.27 2.97
C ALA A 490 -0.63 -21.66 2.83
N ASN A 491 -0.14 -21.99 1.64
CA ASN A 491 0.57 -23.25 1.39
C ASN A 491 1.91 -23.38 2.14
N LEU A 492 2.47 -22.29 2.71
CA LEU A 492 3.61 -22.39 3.63
C LEU A 492 3.25 -23.15 4.91
N PHE A 493 1.98 -23.13 5.31
CA PHE A 493 1.50 -23.75 6.56
C PHE A 493 0.63 -25.00 6.34
N ALA A 494 0.32 -25.35 5.08
CA ALA A 494 -0.53 -26.50 4.77
C ALA A 494 0.01 -27.84 5.30
N ARG A 495 1.33 -27.95 5.48
CA ARG A 495 2.03 -29.14 5.96
C ARG A 495 2.41 -29.09 7.44
N VAL A 496 1.73 -28.28 8.25
CA VAL A 496 1.88 -28.34 9.72
C VAL A 496 1.00 -29.46 10.29
N GLY A 497 1.64 -30.44 10.93
CA GLY A 497 1.01 -31.60 11.56
C GLY A 497 0.82 -31.41 13.05
N LEU A 498 -0.35 -31.82 13.53
CA LEU A 498 -0.70 -31.88 14.94
C LEU A 498 -1.25 -33.28 15.23
N LYS A 499 -0.67 -33.96 16.22
CA LYS A 499 -1.21 -35.20 16.80
C LYS A 499 -1.25 -35.09 18.32
N ASN A 500 -2.09 -35.89 18.97
CA ASN A 500 -2.10 -35.95 20.44
C ASN A 500 -0.76 -36.53 20.94
N GLY A 501 -0.24 -35.97 22.04
CA GLY A 501 0.85 -36.56 22.80
C GLY A 501 0.36 -37.63 23.78
N GLU A 502 1.28 -38.14 24.60
CA GLU A 502 0.98 -39.15 25.61
C GLU A 502 0.19 -38.58 26.79
N ARG A 503 0.41 -37.30 27.12
CA ARG A 503 -0.27 -36.63 28.23
C ARG A 503 -1.58 -35.98 27.76
N ALA A 504 -2.60 -36.02 28.61
CA ALA A 504 -3.90 -35.42 28.30
C ALA A 504 -3.77 -33.94 27.93
N GLY A 505 -4.21 -33.57 26.72
CA GLY A 505 -4.15 -32.20 26.22
C GLY A 505 -2.79 -31.78 25.66
N GLU A 506 -1.78 -32.64 25.64
CA GLU A 506 -0.53 -32.42 24.93
C GLU A 506 -0.72 -32.59 23.42
N PHE A 507 -0.10 -31.72 22.62
CA PHE A 507 -0.02 -31.88 21.18
C PHE A 507 1.44 -31.97 20.74
N ILE A 508 1.72 -32.86 19.78
CA ILE A 508 3.00 -32.96 19.10
C ILE A 508 2.88 -32.27 17.75
N ILE A 509 3.70 -31.24 17.54
CA ILE A 509 3.77 -30.48 16.29
C ILE A 509 4.94 -31.01 15.45
N TYR A 510 4.67 -31.32 14.19
CA TYR A 510 5.67 -31.91 13.27
C TYR A 510 5.38 -31.52 11.81
N PRO A 511 6.37 -31.51 10.91
CA PRO A 511 6.15 -31.30 9.49
C PRO A 511 5.52 -32.54 8.83
N LYS A 512 4.45 -32.35 8.07
CA LYS A 512 3.87 -33.37 7.18
C LYS A 512 4.64 -33.43 5.87
N GLN A 513 4.63 -34.60 5.24
CA GLN A 513 5.24 -34.83 3.92
C GLN A 513 4.26 -34.58 2.76
N ALA A 514 2.97 -34.37 3.05
CA ALA A 514 1.93 -34.15 2.05
C ALA A 514 0.81 -33.26 2.59
N GLY A 515 0.02 -32.70 1.68
CA GLY A 515 -1.13 -31.83 1.97
C GLY A 515 -0.88 -30.40 1.49
N ASP A 516 -1.85 -29.86 0.76
CA ASP A 516 -1.82 -28.52 0.17
C ASP A 516 -3.24 -27.94 0.12
N VAL A 517 -3.35 -26.61 0.16
CA VAL A 517 -4.60 -25.87 -0.01
C VAL A 517 -4.77 -25.50 -1.48
N ASN A 518 -5.91 -25.88 -2.05
CA ASN A 518 -6.27 -25.54 -3.42
C ASN A 518 -6.75 -24.09 -3.52
N HIS A 519 -6.36 -23.40 -4.59
CA HIS A 519 -6.96 -22.12 -4.93
C HIS A 519 -8.44 -22.36 -5.34
N PRO A 520 -9.42 -21.65 -4.74
CA PRO A 520 -10.84 -21.98 -4.86
C PRO A 520 -11.38 -21.87 -6.29
N ARG A 521 -10.73 -21.05 -7.14
CA ARG A 521 -11.11 -20.89 -8.56
C ARG A 521 -10.29 -21.72 -9.53
N LEU A 522 -9.03 -22.01 -9.20
CA LEU A 522 -8.14 -22.77 -10.11
C LEU A 522 -8.21 -24.27 -9.83
N LEU A 523 -8.80 -24.66 -8.70
CA LEU A 523 -9.01 -26.04 -8.25
C LEU A 523 -7.72 -26.86 -8.17
N LYS A 524 -6.59 -26.18 -7.98
CA LYS A 524 -5.26 -26.77 -7.84
C LYS A 524 -4.46 -26.01 -6.77
N PRO A 525 -3.48 -26.66 -6.13
CA PRO A 525 -2.59 -25.95 -5.22
C PRO A 525 -1.67 -25.02 -6.01
N LEU A 526 -1.22 -23.96 -5.33
CA LEU A 526 -0.22 -23.04 -5.86
C LEU A 526 1.08 -23.20 -5.07
N PRO A 527 2.26 -23.02 -5.71
CA PRO A 527 3.56 -23.13 -5.03
C PRO A 527 3.62 -22.31 -3.73
N PRO A 528 4.04 -22.90 -2.60
CA PRO A 528 4.20 -22.17 -1.34
C PRO A 528 5.15 -20.99 -1.53
N THR A 529 4.69 -19.77 -1.26
CA THR A 529 5.44 -18.54 -1.56
C THR A 529 5.25 -17.51 -0.46
N PRO A 530 6.32 -17.02 0.18
CA PRO A 530 6.22 -15.86 1.07
C PRO A 530 5.77 -14.60 0.33
N LEU A 531 5.23 -13.61 1.03
CA LEU A 531 4.82 -12.35 0.39
C LEU A 531 6.03 -11.62 -0.22
N ASP A 532 5.94 -11.24 -1.50
CA ASP A 532 7.10 -10.73 -2.28
C ASP A 532 8.34 -11.66 -2.29
N GLY A 533 8.18 -12.93 -1.90
CA GLY A 533 9.24 -13.93 -1.87
C GLY A 533 9.32 -14.76 -3.15
N THR A 534 10.28 -15.68 -3.18
CA THR A 534 10.43 -16.66 -4.25
C THR A 534 9.57 -17.90 -3.96
N PRO A 535 8.88 -18.46 -4.97
CA PRO A 535 8.10 -19.69 -4.79
C PRO A 535 9.02 -20.89 -4.52
N ALA A 536 8.62 -21.75 -3.59
CA ALA A 536 9.21 -23.07 -3.39
C ALA A 536 8.39 -24.14 -4.16
N SER A 537 9.03 -25.25 -4.53
CA SER A 537 8.35 -26.34 -5.23
C SER A 537 7.25 -26.95 -4.36
N LEU A 538 6.14 -27.38 -4.98
CA LEU A 538 5.12 -28.17 -4.28
C LEU A 538 5.65 -29.54 -3.84
N ASP A 539 6.61 -30.08 -4.59
CA ASP A 539 7.22 -31.39 -4.36
C ASP A 539 8.35 -31.35 -3.33
N ASP A 540 8.75 -30.15 -2.87
CA ASP A 540 9.74 -30.01 -1.81
C ASP A 540 9.18 -30.55 -0.48
N LEU A 541 9.91 -31.49 0.11
CA LEU A 541 9.59 -32.19 1.35
C LEU A 541 10.20 -31.51 2.59
N ALA A 542 11.05 -30.50 2.39
CA ALA A 542 11.58 -29.71 3.48
C ALA A 542 10.47 -29.02 4.28
N ASP A 543 10.71 -28.80 5.58
CA ASP A 543 9.76 -28.07 6.41
C ASP A 543 9.64 -26.63 5.94
N ARG A 544 8.53 -26.35 5.26
CA ARG A 544 8.19 -25.04 4.68
C ARG A 544 8.23 -23.91 5.73
N ARG A 545 8.05 -24.22 7.01
CA ARG A 545 8.12 -23.22 8.08
C ARG A 545 9.53 -22.70 8.33
N ILE A 546 10.57 -23.51 8.07
CA ILE A 546 11.96 -23.09 8.22
C ILE A 546 12.28 -22.01 7.18
N ALA A 547 11.93 -22.25 5.91
CA ALA A 547 12.08 -21.28 4.84
C ALA A 547 11.25 -20.01 5.10
N PHE A 548 10.02 -20.17 5.61
CA PHE A 548 9.19 -19.05 6.03
C PHE A 548 9.84 -18.23 7.15
N ALA A 549 10.38 -18.86 8.21
CA ALA A 549 11.01 -18.17 9.34
C ALA A 549 12.26 -17.38 8.90
N GLN A 550 13.04 -17.95 7.98
CA GLN A 550 14.20 -17.28 7.37
C GLN A 550 13.79 -16.05 6.55
N TRP A 551 12.73 -16.16 5.74
CA TRP A 551 12.19 -15.02 5.01
C TRP A 551 11.58 -13.98 5.95
N LEU A 552 10.80 -14.42 6.94
CA LEU A 552 10.10 -13.56 7.88
C LEU A 552 11.08 -12.65 8.61
N THR A 553 12.18 -13.23 9.07
CA THR A 553 13.18 -12.53 9.88
C THR A 553 14.36 -11.98 9.07
N SER A 554 14.25 -12.01 7.74
CA SER A 554 15.26 -11.44 6.86
C SER A 554 15.31 -9.91 7.01
N PRO A 555 16.51 -9.28 7.02
CA PRO A 555 16.64 -7.82 6.95
C PRO A 555 16.02 -7.20 5.69
N LYS A 556 15.78 -8.00 4.64
CA LYS A 556 15.10 -7.56 3.40
C LYS A 556 13.58 -7.53 3.53
N ASN A 557 13.01 -8.14 4.57
CA ASN A 557 11.57 -8.14 4.81
C ASN A 557 11.17 -6.91 5.62
N GLU A 558 10.86 -5.83 4.91
CA GLU A 558 10.48 -4.56 5.55
C GLU A 558 9.19 -4.67 6.37
N TYR A 559 8.28 -5.61 6.05
CA TYR A 559 7.02 -5.76 6.78
C TYR A 559 7.25 -6.18 8.23
N PHE A 560 8.18 -7.10 8.47
CA PHE A 560 8.45 -7.62 9.80
C PHE A 560 9.00 -6.53 10.75
N ALA A 561 10.03 -5.82 10.31
CA ALA A 561 10.66 -4.77 11.11
C ALA A 561 9.73 -3.56 11.31
N ARG A 562 9.05 -3.08 10.25
CA ARG A 562 8.12 -1.95 10.37
C ARG A 562 6.95 -2.26 11.28
N ASN A 563 6.42 -3.48 11.21
CA ASN A 563 5.29 -3.90 12.03
C ASN A 563 5.62 -3.86 13.53
N ILE A 564 6.77 -4.38 13.95
CA ILE A 564 7.12 -4.33 15.38
C ILE A 564 7.40 -2.89 15.86
N VAL A 565 8.07 -2.07 15.05
CA VAL A 565 8.29 -0.65 15.36
C VAL A 565 6.95 0.07 15.58
N ASN A 566 5.98 -0.13 14.69
CA ASN A 566 4.64 0.47 14.80
C ASN A 566 3.79 -0.04 15.98
N ARG A 567 4.20 -1.12 16.65
CA ARG A 567 3.49 -1.63 17.84
C ARG A 567 4.11 -1.20 19.14
N VAL A 568 5.42 -0.99 19.11
CA VAL A 568 6.16 -0.47 20.26
C VAL A 568 5.95 1.05 20.35
N TRP A 569 5.88 1.73 19.19
CA TRP A 569 5.45 3.12 19.07
C TRP A 569 3.93 3.24 19.20
#